data_AF-A0A8H5GCK5-F1
#
_entry.id   AF-A0A8H5GCK5-F1
#
_cell.length_a   1.000
_cell.length_b   1.000
_cell.length_c   1.000
_cell.angle_alpha   90.00
_cell.angle_beta   90.00
_cell.angle_gamma   90.00
#
_symmetry.space_group_name_H-M   'P 1'
#
loop_
_entity.id
_entity.type
_entity.pdbx_description
1 polymer ?
#
loop_
_entity_poly.entity_id
_entity_poly.type
_entity_poly.pdbx_seq_one_letter_code
_entity_poly.pdbx_strand_id
1 'polypeptide(L)'
;MTISLVLLPQPETHVSMSRKPSTITELRIFSQNVNHNYMHVDYLLDNLWSDTDILFFQELPWCFIRQTVSTSSPEGDEVVGAPKYPDWLYMVCPPALDSPPRIMAYVHKHLLKLRPALWQDLIDHCDVLVLSLFSGGEPLNLMNIYLDDMHTAINLLLKDVDTLPTFIYIGGNFNCHSSVWDPAVEHHCTSAISLLETVSDLGVEWARPINAANTYIPHNMDLEGSVIDLMFTQAPKYRSEPPQVGSITEGTIGPYSNGVIPSHCGL
;
A
#
# COMPACT_ATOMS: atom_id res chain seq x y z
N MET A 1 -5.07 -3.31 13.43
CA MET A 1 -3.75 -3.13 12.82
C MET A 1 -3.76 -1.76 12.20
N THR A 2 -2.81 -0.90 12.56
CA THR A 2 -2.68 0.42 11.92
C THR A 2 -1.70 0.25 10.76
N ILE A 3 -2.03 0.80 9.59
CA ILE A 3 -1.08 0.87 8.48
C ILE A 3 -0.44 2.24 8.58
N SER A 4 0.87 2.29 8.82
CA SER A 4 1.61 3.55 8.73
C SER A 4 2.23 3.62 7.35
N LEU A 5 1.78 4.62 6.59
CA LEU A 5 2.23 4.88 5.23
C LEU A 5 3.42 5.81 5.33
N VAL A 6 4.59 5.34 4.92
CA VAL A 6 5.80 6.15 4.91
C VAL A 6 6.16 6.46 3.45
N LEU A 7 5.71 7.62 2.96
CA LEU A 7 6.30 8.28 1.80
C LEU A 7 7.47 9.11 2.32
N LEU A 8 8.67 8.52 2.33
CA LEU A 8 9.86 9.24 2.79
C LEU A 8 10.30 10.28 1.74
N PRO A 9 10.54 11.54 2.14
CA PRO A 9 11.56 12.36 1.51
C PRO A 9 12.96 11.81 1.85
N GLN A 10 13.97 12.19 1.05
CA GLN A 10 15.40 11.86 1.17
C GLN A 10 15.98 11.95 2.60
N PRO A 11 17.08 11.24 2.91
CA PRO A 11 17.35 10.72 4.25
C PRO A 11 17.96 11.76 5.20
N GLU A 12 17.43 11.82 6.41
CA GLU A 12 18.19 12.29 7.58
C GLU A 12 18.53 11.12 8.51
N THR A 13 19.67 11.26 9.18
CA THR A 13 20.49 10.23 9.83
C THR A 13 19.78 9.29 10.80
N HIS A 14 20.05 7.98 10.62
CA HIS A 14 19.56 6.84 11.40
C HIS A 14 19.93 6.86 12.89
N VAL A 15 18.99 6.43 13.73
CA VAL A 15 19.26 5.80 15.03
C VAL A 15 18.77 4.35 14.98
N SER A 16 19.70 3.41 15.05
CA SER A 16 19.47 1.96 15.08
C SER A 16 18.80 1.54 16.40
N MET A 17 17.62 0.91 16.32
CA MET A 17 17.08 0.10 17.41
C MET A 17 16.70 -1.29 16.90
N SER A 18 17.41 -2.30 17.41
CA SER A 18 17.07 -3.72 17.26
C SER A 18 15.63 -3.99 17.74
N ARG A 19 14.76 -4.42 16.82
CA ARG A 19 13.38 -4.80 17.15
C ARG A 19 13.35 -6.18 17.82
N LYS A 20 12.88 -6.23 19.07
CA LYS A 20 12.45 -7.47 19.74
C LYS A 20 11.20 -8.04 19.03
N PRO A 21 10.97 -9.36 19.06
CA PRO A 21 9.80 -9.97 18.42
C PRO A 21 8.53 -9.62 19.20
N SER A 22 7.86 -8.55 18.81
CA SER A 22 6.53 -8.18 19.28
C SER A 22 5.44 -8.77 18.37
N THR A 23 4.23 -8.85 18.91
CA THR A 23 3.00 -8.96 18.11
C THR A 23 3.00 -7.85 17.06
N ILE A 24 2.75 -8.20 15.79
CA ILE A 24 2.68 -7.22 14.70
C ILE A 24 1.37 -6.46 14.88
N THR A 25 1.45 -5.26 15.45
CA THR A 25 0.31 -4.35 15.63
C THR A 25 0.15 -3.38 14.47
N GLU A 26 1.20 -3.23 13.68
CA GLU A 26 1.37 -2.23 12.64
C GLU A 26 2.15 -2.85 11.48
N LEU A 27 1.77 -2.50 10.25
CA LEU A 27 2.46 -2.92 9.04
C LEU A 27 2.94 -1.68 8.30
N ARG A 28 4.24 -1.63 8.02
CA ARG A 28 4.88 -0.53 7.28
C ARG A 28 5.09 -0.95 5.83
N ILE A 29 4.49 -0.20 4.92
CA ILE A 29 4.49 -0.49 3.49
C ILE A 29 5.15 0.68 2.77
N PHE A 30 6.08 0.37 1.87
CA PHE A 30 6.65 1.30 0.91
C PHE A 30 6.19 0.87 -0.49
N SER A 31 5.76 1.83 -1.32
CA SER A 31 5.34 1.58 -2.69
C SER A 31 5.98 2.59 -3.62
N GLN A 32 6.58 2.13 -4.72
CA GLN A 32 7.21 3.00 -5.69
C GLN A 32 7.31 2.37 -7.09
N ASN A 33 7.00 3.17 -8.11
CA ASN A 33 7.38 2.86 -9.48
C ASN A 33 8.89 3.09 -9.65
N VAL A 34 9.65 2.02 -9.93
CA VAL A 34 11.11 2.06 -10.01
C VAL A 34 11.64 2.32 -11.42
N ASN A 35 10.76 2.52 -12.40
CA ASN A 35 11.07 2.91 -13.78
C ASN A 35 12.23 2.09 -14.38
N HIS A 36 12.14 0.77 -14.25
CA HIS A 36 13.09 -0.22 -14.74
C HIS A 36 14.54 0.01 -14.29
N ASN A 37 14.76 0.64 -13.13
CA ASN A 37 16.09 0.98 -12.64
C ASN A 37 16.60 -0.05 -11.61
N TYR A 38 17.50 -0.93 -12.05
CA TYR A 38 18.04 -2.01 -11.20
C TYR A 38 18.85 -1.47 -10.02
N MET A 39 19.71 -0.48 -10.26
CA MET A 39 20.54 0.12 -9.22
C MET A 39 19.69 0.81 -8.15
N HIS A 40 18.55 1.39 -8.55
CA HIS A 40 17.60 1.98 -7.62
C HIS A 40 16.92 0.93 -6.74
N VAL A 41 16.48 -0.19 -7.34
CA VAL A 41 15.91 -1.32 -6.56
C VAL A 41 16.93 -1.86 -5.55
N ASP A 42 18.17 -2.07 -5.99
CA ASP A 42 19.29 -2.53 -5.15
C ASP A 42 19.51 -1.59 -3.95
N TYR A 43 19.59 -0.28 -4.23
CA TYR A 43 19.69 0.75 -3.19
C TYR A 43 18.51 0.72 -2.20
N LEU A 44 17.27 0.64 -2.68
CA LEU A 44 16.09 0.61 -1.81
C LEU A 44 16.08 -0.61 -0.89
N LEU A 45 16.44 -1.79 -1.42
CA LEU A 45 16.46 -3.03 -0.65
C LEU A 45 17.51 -2.99 0.48
N ASP A 46 18.65 -2.33 0.24
CA ASP A 46 19.73 -2.17 1.21
C ASP A 46 19.45 -1.10 2.27
N ASN A 47 18.61 -0.10 1.96
CA ASN A 47 18.36 1.05 2.85
C ASN A 47 17.02 0.99 3.60
N LEU A 48 16.02 0.25 3.11
CA LEU A 48 14.69 0.22 3.71
C LEU A 48 14.42 -0.95 4.66
N TRP A 49 15.37 -1.88 4.83
CA TRP A 49 15.16 -3.12 5.60
C TRP A 49 14.83 -2.88 7.08
N SER A 50 15.34 -1.82 7.71
CA SER A 50 15.05 -1.51 9.12
C SER A 50 13.65 -0.92 9.30
N ASP A 51 13.16 -0.19 8.30
CA ASP A 51 12.04 0.73 8.44
C ASP A 51 10.78 0.31 7.70
N THR A 52 10.87 -0.76 6.91
CA THR A 52 9.75 -1.24 6.11
C THR A 52 9.56 -2.74 6.25
N ASP A 53 8.30 -3.18 6.22
CA ASP A 53 7.95 -4.59 6.34
C ASP A 53 7.57 -5.19 4.98
N ILE A 54 6.98 -4.40 4.07
CA ILE A 54 6.66 -4.78 2.68
C ILE A 54 7.03 -3.67 1.71
N LEU A 55 7.74 -4.01 0.64
CA LEU A 55 7.99 -3.13 -0.50
C LEU A 55 7.12 -3.58 -1.68
N PHE A 56 6.40 -2.64 -2.29
CA PHE A 56 5.69 -2.84 -3.55
C PHE A 56 6.39 -2.03 -4.64
N PHE A 57 6.83 -2.72 -5.69
CA PHE A 57 7.46 -2.07 -6.84
C PHE A 57 6.62 -2.25 -8.10
N GLN A 58 6.60 -1.21 -8.92
CA GLN A 58 6.05 -1.21 -10.28
C GLN A 58 7.16 -0.86 -11.28
N GLU A 59 6.98 -1.27 -12.54
CA GLU A 59 7.98 -1.21 -13.62
C GLU A 59 9.35 -1.77 -13.23
N LEU A 60 9.41 -3.03 -12.82
CA LEU A 60 10.69 -3.63 -12.45
C LEU A 60 11.65 -3.83 -13.63
N PRO A 61 12.96 -3.75 -13.36
CA PRO A 61 13.97 -4.23 -14.28
C PRO A 61 14.05 -5.75 -14.26
N TRP A 62 13.83 -6.38 -15.41
CA TRP A 62 14.14 -7.79 -15.63
C TRP A 62 15.53 -7.89 -16.24
N CYS A 63 16.53 -8.16 -15.40
CA CYS A 63 17.93 -8.23 -15.84
C CYS A 63 18.41 -9.68 -15.98
N PHE A 64 19.30 -9.89 -16.95
CA PHE A 64 20.08 -11.11 -17.08
C PHE A 64 20.91 -11.34 -15.82
N ILE A 65 20.67 -12.47 -15.15
CA ILE A 65 21.41 -12.90 -13.95
C ILE A 65 22.60 -13.78 -14.35
N ARG A 66 22.38 -14.78 -15.20
CA ARG A 66 23.42 -15.75 -15.64
C ARG A 66 22.94 -16.57 -16.82
N GLN A 67 23.87 -17.23 -17.52
CA GLN A 67 23.57 -18.34 -18.44
C GLN A 67 23.51 -19.66 -17.66
N THR A 68 22.51 -20.50 -17.97
CA THR A 68 22.44 -21.88 -17.47
C THR A 68 22.65 -22.86 -18.61
N VAL A 69 23.26 -24.01 -18.32
CA VAL A 69 23.49 -25.05 -19.33
C VAL A 69 22.15 -25.53 -19.89
N SER A 70 22.04 -25.54 -21.21
CA SER A 70 20.86 -25.96 -21.96
C SER A 70 21.22 -27.11 -22.88
N THR A 71 20.28 -28.03 -23.10
CA THR A 71 20.42 -29.08 -24.12
C THR A 71 20.00 -28.61 -25.51
N SER A 72 19.31 -27.46 -25.59
CA SER A 72 18.79 -26.85 -26.82
C SER A 72 19.56 -25.63 -27.28
N SER A 73 20.28 -24.95 -26.38
CA SER A 73 21.11 -23.77 -26.68
C SER A 73 22.59 -24.05 -26.38
N PRO A 74 23.50 -23.99 -27.39
CA PRO A 74 24.95 -24.14 -27.17
C PRO A 74 25.53 -23.08 -26.23
N GLU A 75 24.97 -21.86 -26.25
CA GLU A 75 25.36 -20.75 -25.37
C GLU A 75 24.74 -20.86 -23.96
N GLY A 76 23.83 -21.82 -23.75
CA GLY A 76 22.99 -21.88 -22.56
C GLY A 76 21.76 -20.99 -22.65
N ASP A 77 20.81 -21.18 -21.74
CA ASP A 77 19.61 -20.35 -21.64
C ASP A 77 19.85 -19.18 -20.67
N GLU A 78 19.31 -18.02 -21.01
CA GLU A 78 19.39 -16.84 -20.16
C GLU A 78 18.49 -16.99 -18.93
N VAL A 79 19.08 -16.89 -17.74
CA VAL A 79 18.35 -16.78 -16.48
C VAL A 79 18.15 -15.32 -16.18
N VAL A 80 16.92 -14.84 -16.35
CA VAL A 80 16.49 -13.49 -15.99
C VAL A 80 15.84 -13.53 -14.60
N GLY A 81 16.01 -12.50 -13.79
CA GLY A 81 15.29 -12.42 -12.53
C GLY A 81 15.57 -11.18 -11.69
N ALA A 82 14.86 -11.11 -10.58
CA ALA A 82 14.90 -10.00 -9.65
C ALA A 82 16.13 -10.03 -8.72
N PRO A 83 16.58 -8.86 -8.21
CA PRO A 83 17.54 -8.78 -7.12
C PRO A 83 17.14 -9.66 -5.93
N LYS A 84 18.10 -10.37 -5.35
CA LYS A 84 17.87 -11.22 -4.17
C LYS A 84 18.64 -10.67 -2.99
N TYR A 85 17.92 -10.44 -1.89
CA TYR A 85 18.49 -9.92 -0.65
C TYR A 85 18.24 -10.87 0.53
N PRO A 86 19.20 -11.00 1.48
CA PRO A 86 19.08 -11.94 2.59
C PRO A 86 17.87 -11.74 3.50
N ASP A 87 17.39 -10.51 3.68
CA ASP A 87 16.30 -10.20 4.62
C ASP A 87 14.91 -10.15 3.99
N TRP A 88 14.86 -10.24 2.66
CA TRP A 88 13.65 -10.09 1.87
C TRP A 88 13.25 -11.41 1.21
N LEU A 89 11.95 -11.68 1.20
CA LEU A 89 11.30 -12.67 0.34
C LEU A 89 10.70 -11.91 -0.85
N TYR A 90 11.26 -12.07 -2.04
CA TYR A 90 10.64 -11.52 -3.25
C TYR A 90 9.47 -12.42 -3.67
N MET A 91 8.38 -11.78 -4.07
CA MET A 91 7.12 -12.42 -4.45
C MET A 91 6.67 -11.77 -5.75
N VAL A 92 6.65 -12.58 -6.81
CA VAL A 92 6.25 -12.15 -8.15
C VAL A 92 5.50 -13.28 -8.83
N CYS A 93 4.52 -12.96 -9.67
CA CYS A 93 3.90 -13.93 -10.54
C CYS A 93 4.94 -14.43 -11.56
N PRO A 94 4.98 -15.74 -11.91
CA PRO A 94 5.86 -16.22 -12.95
C PRO A 94 5.65 -15.42 -14.24
N PRO A 95 6.72 -15.04 -14.97
CA PRO A 95 6.57 -14.37 -16.24
C PRO A 95 5.81 -15.26 -17.23
N ALA A 96 4.78 -14.70 -17.88
CA ALA A 96 4.25 -15.27 -19.10
C ALA A 96 5.32 -15.17 -20.20
N LEU A 97 5.32 -16.12 -21.15
CA LEU A 97 6.40 -16.29 -22.13
C LEU A 97 6.75 -15.00 -22.90
N ASP A 98 5.75 -14.13 -23.11
CA ASP A 98 5.87 -12.91 -23.91
C ASP A 98 5.65 -11.60 -23.12
N SER A 99 5.40 -11.68 -21.81
CA SER A 99 5.14 -10.49 -20.98
C SER A 99 5.56 -10.73 -19.52
N PRO A 100 6.73 -10.21 -19.11
CA PRO A 100 7.15 -10.33 -17.72
C PRO A 100 6.32 -9.39 -16.84
N PRO A 101 5.97 -9.78 -15.60
CA PRO A 101 5.20 -8.95 -14.68
C PRO A 101 5.85 -7.59 -14.49
N ARG A 102 5.06 -6.53 -14.52
CA ARG A 102 5.55 -5.17 -14.27
C ARG A 102 5.67 -4.89 -12.77
N ILE A 103 5.13 -5.75 -11.92
CA ILE A 103 5.05 -5.51 -10.48
C ILE A 103 5.64 -6.66 -9.64
N MET A 104 6.03 -6.33 -8.40
CA MET A 104 6.58 -7.29 -7.42
C MET A 104 6.34 -6.80 -6.01
N ALA A 105 6.36 -7.73 -5.07
CA ALA A 105 6.43 -7.44 -3.65
C ALA A 105 7.73 -8.01 -3.05
N TYR A 106 8.39 -7.26 -2.18
CA TYR A 106 9.40 -7.79 -1.27
C TYR A 106 8.81 -7.78 0.14
N VAL A 107 8.72 -8.96 0.73
CA VAL A 107 8.18 -9.16 2.08
C VAL A 107 9.34 -9.41 3.03
N HIS A 108 9.50 -8.62 4.06
CA HIS A 108 10.58 -8.82 5.02
C HIS A 108 10.38 -10.17 5.72
N LYS A 109 11.46 -10.97 5.82
CA LYS A 109 11.42 -12.32 6.40
C LYS A 109 10.91 -12.40 7.84
N HIS A 110 10.90 -11.31 8.61
CA HIS A 110 10.27 -11.31 9.93
C HIS A 110 8.74 -11.53 9.86
N LEU A 111 8.12 -11.29 8.69
CA LEU A 111 6.71 -11.56 8.40
C LEU A 111 6.44 -13.01 8.00
N LEU A 112 7.45 -13.89 7.88
CA LEU A 112 7.23 -15.31 7.52
C LEU A 112 6.30 -16.04 8.49
N LYS A 113 6.24 -15.59 9.76
CA LYS A 113 5.26 -16.09 10.75
C LYS A 113 3.80 -15.83 10.36
N LEU A 114 3.56 -14.85 9.49
CA LEU A 114 2.26 -14.56 8.88
C LEU A 114 2.06 -15.30 7.55
N ARG A 115 2.92 -16.26 7.18
CA ARG A 115 2.76 -17.12 6.00
C ARG A 115 2.34 -16.35 4.73
N PRO A 116 3.12 -15.36 4.26
CA PRO A 116 2.78 -14.58 3.09
C PRO A 116 2.52 -15.49 1.87
N ALA A 117 1.46 -15.22 1.11
CA ALA A 117 1.12 -15.97 -0.11
C ALA A 117 0.64 -15.06 -1.24
N LEU A 118 0.97 -15.43 -2.48
CA LEU A 118 0.43 -14.79 -3.68
C LEU A 118 -0.83 -15.51 -4.15
N TRP A 119 -1.80 -14.76 -4.66
CA TRP A 119 -3.04 -15.30 -5.21
C TRP A 119 -3.14 -15.06 -6.72
N GLN A 120 -2.50 -15.95 -7.50
CA GLN A 120 -2.60 -15.94 -8.96
C GLN A 120 -3.94 -16.47 -9.47
N ASP A 121 -4.52 -17.44 -8.77
CA ASP A 121 -5.82 -18.03 -9.16
C ASP A 121 -6.98 -17.02 -9.04
N LEU A 122 -6.77 -15.95 -8.26
CA LEU A 122 -7.76 -14.89 -8.08
C LEU A 122 -7.66 -13.84 -9.19
N ILE A 123 -6.44 -13.38 -9.49
CA ILE A 123 -6.16 -12.43 -10.57
C ILE A 123 -4.81 -12.80 -11.19
N ASP A 124 -4.84 -13.24 -12.45
CA ASP A 124 -3.65 -13.49 -13.26
C ASP A 124 -3.43 -12.33 -14.23
N HIS A 125 -2.73 -11.29 -13.78
CA HIS A 125 -2.43 -10.10 -14.58
C HIS A 125 -1.02 -9.56 -14.31
N CYS A 126 -0.33 -9.09 -15.35
CA CYS A 126 1.04 -8.59 -15.23
C CYS A 126 1.17 -7.29 -14.38
N ASP A 127 0.03 -6.67 -14.06
CA ASP A 127 -0.06 -5.40 -13.32
C ASP A 127 -0.90 -5.46 -12.05
N VAL A 128 -1.33 -6.65 -11.64
CA VAL A 128 -2.06 -6.83 -10.38
C VAL A 128 -1.44 -7.96 -9.59
N LEU A 129 -1.03 -7.66 -8.35
CA LEU A 129 -0.44 -8.63 -7.44
C LEU A 129 -1.22 -8.57 -6.15
N VAL A 130 -1.86 -9.68 -5.81
CA VAL A 130 -2.54 -9.87 -4.54
C VAL A 130 -1.66 -10.67 -3.61
N LEU A 131 -1.32 -10.05 -2.48
CA LEU A 131 -0.54 -10.62 -1.39
C LEU A 131 -1.44 -10.78 -0.16
N SER A 132 -1.47 -11.97 0.43
CA SER A 132 -2.17 -12.19 1.70
C SER A 132 -1.22 -12.58 2.82
N LEU A 133 -1.49 -12.07 4.02
CA LEU A 133 -0.83 -12.47 5.26
C LEU A 133 -1.82 -13.22 6.17
N PHE A 134 -1.46 -14.42 6.61
CA PHE A 134 -2.28 -15.34 7.41
C PHE A 134 -1.75 -15.48 8.85
N SER A 135 -2.48 -14.92 9.82
CA SER A 135 -2.15 -15.00 11.24
C SER A 135 -3.05 -15.97 12.05
N GLY A 136 -3.75 -16.89 11.38
CA GLY A 136 -4.65 -17.86 12.03
C GLY A 136 -6.12 -17.42 12.14
N GLY A 137 -6.46 -16.26 11.57
CA GLY A 137 -7.84 -15.81 11.31
C GLY A 137 -8.01 -15.45 9.84
N GLU A 138 -8.91 -14.50 9.55
CA GLU A 138 -9.09 -13.96 8.20
C GLU A 138 -7.77 -13.40 7.63
N PRO A 139 -7.48 -13.65 6.35
CA PRO A 139 -6.27 -13.14 5.72
C PRO A 139 -6.30 -11.62 5.61
N LEU A 140 -5.14 -11.00 5.81
CA LEU A 140 -4.94 -9.59 5.48
C LEU A 140 -4.53 -9.50 4.02
N ASN A 141 -5.43 -9.01 3.16
CA ASN A 141 -5.19 -8.91 1.72
C ASN A 141 -4.66 -7.52 1.35
N LEU A 142 -3.57 -7.50 0.59
CA LEU A 142 -2.91 -6.32 0.09
C LEU A 142 -2.79 -6.44 -1.44
N MET A 143 -2.92 -5.32 -2.13
CA MET A 143 -2.79 -5.28 -3.59
C MET A 143 -1.76 -4.25 -4.03
N ASN A 144 -0.86 -4.69 -4.92
CA ASN A 144 0.00 -3.82 -5.72
C ASN A 144 -0.58 -3.70 -7.14
N ILE A 145 -0.73 -2.47 -7.63
CA ILE A 145 -1.31 -2.19 -8.94
C ILE A 145 -0.37 -1.29 -9.76
N TYR A 146 -0.30 -1.57 -11.05
CA TYR A 146 0.15 -0.64 -12.07
C TYR A 146 -0.97 -0.41 -13.09
N LEU A 147 -1.30 0.83 -13.44
CA LEU A 147 -2.26 1.11 -14.52
C LEU A 147 -1.51 1.54 -15.78
N ASP A 148 -1.65 0.75 -16.83
CA ASP A 148 -1.19 1.14 -18.16
C ASP A 148 -2.09 2.20 -18.79
N ASP A 149 -1.66 2.69 -19.95
CA ASP A 149 -2.38 3.72 -20.73
C ASP A 149 -3.78 3.28 -21.17
N MET A 150 -4.02 1.97 -21.21
CA MET A 150 -5.31 1.38 -21.57
C MET A 150 -6.16 1.06 -20.34
N HIS A 151 -5.64 1.30 -19.13
CA HIS A 151 -6.27 1.03 -17.85
C HIS A 151 -6.77 -0.42 -17.74
N THR A 152 -5.99 -1.38 -18.24
CA THR A 152 -6.38 -2.80 -18.33
C THR A 152 -6.65 -3.41 -16.96
N ALA A 153 -5.79 -3.13 -15.98
CA ALA A 153 -5.91 -3.66 -14.63
C ALA A 153 -7.19 -3.19 -13.91
N ILE A 154 -7.58 -1.91 -14.01
CA ILE A 154 -8.82 -1.44 -13.36
C ILE A 154 -10.06 -2.02 -14.04
N ASN A 155 -10.05 -2.18 -15.37
CA ASN A 155 -11.14 -2.83 -16.09
C ASN A 155 -11.32 -4.30 -15.68
N LEU A 156 -10.21 -5.00 -15.43
CA LEU A 156 -10.22 -6.35 -14.88
C LEU A 156 -10.83 -6.38 -13.47
N LEU A 157 -10.37 -5.47 -12.59
CA LEU A 157 -10.88 -5.37 -11.22
C LEU A 157 -12.38 -5.07 -11.18
N LEU A 158 -12.86 -4.13 -12.00
CA LEU A 158 -14.28 -3.80 -12.13
C LEU A 158 -15.13 -5.01 -12.51
N LYS A 159 -14.64 -5.83 -13.44
CA LYS A 159 -15.35 -6.99 -13.94
C LYS A 159 -15.52 -8.07 -12.86
N ASP A 160 -14.48 -8.25 -12.04
CA ASP A 160 -14.40 -9.37 -11.10
C ASP A 160 -14.62 -8.94 -9.63
N VAL A 161 -14.96 -7.66 -9.38
CA VAL A 161 -15.05 -7.04 -8.04
C VAL A 161 -15.89 -7.86 -7.04
N ASP A 162 -17.01 -8.42 -7.49
CA ASP A 162 -17.91 -9.23 -6.65
C ASP A 162 -17.31 -10.57 -6.18
N THR A 163 -16.23 -11.01 -6.83
CA THR A 163 -15.52 -12.26 -6.52
C THR A 163 -14.24 -12.04 -5.72
N LEU A 164 -13.75 -10.80 -5.66
CA LEU A 164 -12.52 -10.45 -4.97
C LEU A 164 -12.75 -10.35 -3.46
N PRO A 165 -11.75 -10.70 -2.64
CA PRO A 165 -11.85 -10.51 -1.19
C PRO A 165 -11.79 -9.01 -0.86
N THR A 166 -12.15 -8.67 0.38
CA THR A 166 -11.88 -7.31 0.87
C THR A 166 -10.38 -7.11 1.10
N PHE A 167 -9.93 -5.88 0.89
CA PHE A 167 -8.52 -5.50 1.04
C PHE A 167 -8.32 -4.61 2.27
N ILE A 168 -7.13 -4.68 2.86
CA ILE A 168 -6.68 -3.73 3.89
C ILE A 168 -5.83 -2.61 3.29
N TYR A 169 -5.23 -2.86 2.13
CA TYR A 169 -4.33 -1.98 1.41
C TYR A 169 -4.45 -2.24 -0.09
N ILE A 170 -4.57 -1.17 -0.87
CA ILE A 170 -4.36 -1.19 -2.32
C ILE A 170 -3.46 0.01 -2.64
N GLY A 171 -2.38 -0.18 -3.39
CA GLY A 171 -1.54 0.94 -3.77
C GLY A 171 -0.60 0.63 -4.92
N GLY A 172 0.01 1.66 -5.45
CA GLY A 172 0.89 1.58 -6.60
C GLY A 172 0.75 2.79 -7.50
N ASN A 173 1.09 2.62 -8.77
CA ASN A 173 1.06 3.69 -9.76
C ASN A 173 -0.19 3.55 -10.63
N PHE A 174 -1.08 4.53 -10.54
CA PHE A 174 -2.38 4.50 -11.20
C PHE A 174 -2.41 5.29 -12.51
N ASN A 175 -1.34 6.02 -12.84
CA ASN A 175 -1.20 6.76 -14.10
C ASN A 175 -2.49 7.53 -14.50
N CYS A 176 -3.24 8.04 -13.50
CA CYS A 176 -4.52 8.68 -13.70
C CYS A 176 -4.64 9.93 -12.84
N HIS A 177 -5.32 10.92 -13.41
CA HIS A 177 -5.39 12.26 -12.85
C HIS A 177 -6.80 12.57 -12.37
N SER A 178 -6.87 13.30 -11.27
CA SER A 178 -8.13 13.62 -10.60
C SER A 178 -7.92 14.81 -9.69
N SER A 179 -8.84 15.77 -9.72
CA SER A 179 -8.80 16.89 -8.77
C SER A 179 -9.02 16.48 -7.31
N VAL A 180 -9.32 15.19 -7.04
CA VAL A 180 -9.39 14.64 -5.66
C VAL A 180 -7.99 14.58 -5.03
N TRP A 181 -6.97 14.18 -5.78
CA TRP A 181 -5.61 13.94 -5.27
C TRP A 181 -4.52 14.76 -5.97
N ASP A 182 -4.80 15.29 -7.16
CA ASP A 182 -3.89 16.13 -7.93
C ASP A 182 -4.49 17.54 -8.07
N PRO A 183 -4.08 18.51 -7.22
CA PRO A 183 -4.64 19.86 -7.21
C PRO A 183 -4.37 20.66 -8.49
N ALA A 184 -3.40 20.25 -9.31
CA ALA A 184 -3.08 20.92 -10.58
C ALA A 184 -4.11 20.60 -11.67
N VAL A 185 -5.00 19.63 -11.42
CA VAL A 185 -5.96 19.14 -12.40
C VAL A 185 -7.36 19.67 -12.06
N GLU A 186 -8.06 20.24 -13.03
CA GLU A 186 -9.40 20.82 -12.80
C GLU A 186 -10.52 19.77 -12.78
N HIS A 187 -10.33 18.63 -13.46
CA HIS A 187 -11.39 17.65 -13.72
C HIS A 187 -10.94 16.21 -13.46
N HIS A 188 -11.89 15.33 -13.14
CA HIS A 188 -11.63 13.89 -12.99
C HIS A 188 -11.82 13.18 -14.33
N CYS A 189 -10.87 12.34 -14.73
CA CYS A 189 -11.08 11.44 -15.85
C CYS A 189 -12.01 10.27 -15.45
N THR A 190 -12.65 9.62 -16.42
CA THR A 190 -13.53 8.47 -16.17
C THR A 190 -12.81 7.35 -15.41
N SER A 191 -11.54 7.09 -15.72
CA SER A 191 -10.75 6.07 -15.04
C SER A 191 -10.50 6.39 -13.57
N ALA A 192 -10.37 7.67 -13.20
CA ALA A 192 -10.28 8.08 -11.80
C ALA A 192 -11.58 7.83 -11.02
N ILE A 193 -12.74 8.06 -11.65
CA ILE A 193 -14.05 7.76 -11.04
C ILE A 193 -14.21 6.25 -10.86
N SER A 194 -13.97 5.49 -11.93
CA SER A 194 -14.00 4.02 -11.91
C SER A 194 -13.05 3.43 -10.86
N LEU A 195 -11.86 4.02 -10.71
CA LEU A 195 -10.91 3.64 -9.67
C LEU A 195 -11.51 3.80 -8.28
N LEU A 196 -12.06 4.99 -7.97
CA LEU A 196 -12.63 5.29 -6.66
C LEU A 196 -13.83 4.40 -6.31
N GLU A 197 -14.70 4.11 -7.28
CA GLU A 197 -15.81 3.18 -7.11
C GLU A 197 -15.31 1.76 -6.84
N THR A 198 -14.38 1.27 -7.66
CA THR A 198 -13.83 -0.10 -7.52
C THR A 198 -13.15 -0.30 -6.18
N VAL A 199 -12.27 0.61 -5.76
CA VAL A 199 -11.54 0.45 -4.49
C VAL A 199 -12.47 0.57 -3.28
N SER A 200 -13.54 1.36 -3.39
CA SER A 200 -14.60 1.43 -2.38
C SER A 200 -15.35 0.09 -2.26
N ASP A 201 -15.71 -0.53 -3.38
CA ASP A 201 -16.34 -1.86 -3.38
C ASP A 201 -15.41 -2.95 -2.83
N LEU A 202 -14.09 -2.79 -3.01
CA LEU A 202 -13.05 -3.63 -2.40
C LEU A 202 -12.79 -3.33 -0.91
N GLY A 203 -13.49 -2.36 -0.33
CA GLY A 203 -13.49 -2.07 1.11
C GLY A 203 -12.37 -1.13 1.58
N VAL A 204 -11.75 -0.37 0.68
CA VAL A 204 -10.71 0.61 1.02
C VAL A 204 -11.06 2.01 0.50
N GLU A 205 -10.52 3.03 1.14
CA GLU A 205 -10.70 4.43 0.76
C GLU A 205 -9.34 5.12 0.55
N TRP A 206 -9.33 6.21 -0.22
CA TRP A 206 -8.09 6.94 -0.50
C TRP A 206 -7.45 7.46 0.80
N ALA A 207 -6.22 7.02 1.06
CA ALA A 207 -5.45 7.42 2.21
C ALA A 207 -4.79 8.78 1.92
N ARG A 208 -5.37 9.85 2.48
CA ARG A 208 -4.83 11.20 2.30
C ARG A 208 -3.40 11.29 2.84
N PRO A 209 -2.44 11.79 2.05
CA PRO A 209 -1.05 11.88 2.50
C PRO A 209 -0.93 12.92 3.62
N ILE A 210 -0.06 12.63 4.59
CA ILE A 210 0.32 13.61 5.63
C ILE A 210 1.13 14.75 4.99
N ASN A 211 1.98 14.42 4.01
CA ASN A 211 2.77 15.37 3.25
C ASN A 211 2.32 15.34 1.79
N ALA A 212 1.45 16.27 1.40
CA ALA A 212 1.03 16.41 0.01
C ALA A 212 2.20 16.92 -0.83
N ALA A 213 2.70 16.07 -1.72
CA ALA A 213 3.74 16.38 -2.69
C ALA A 213 3.49 15.58 -3.97
N ASN A 214 4.08 16.04 -5.07
CA ASN A 214 4.04 15.30 -6.33
C ASN A 214 4.72 13.95 -6.14
N THR A 215 4.09 12.90 -6.63
CA THR A 215 4.65 11.54 -6.60
C THR A 215 5.43 11.24 -7.87
N TYR A 216 5.13 11.98 -8.95
CA TYR A 216 5.86 11.96 -10.20
C TYR A 216 6.40 13.35 -10.55
N ILE A 217 7.68 13.40 -10.91
CA ILE A 217 8.33 14.61 -11.41
C ILE A 217 8.87 14.29 -12.80
N PRO A 218 8.34 14.94 -13.87
CA PRO A 218 8.80 14.69 -15.22
C PRO A 218 10.26 15.12 -15.41
N HIS A 219 10.99 14.43 -16.27
CA HIS A 219 12.36 14.83 -16.66
C HIS A 219 12.38 16.16 -17.40
N ASN A 220 11.31 16.47 -18.13
CA ASN A 220 11.15 17.76 -18.77
C ASN A 220 10.70 18.80 -17.73
N MET A 221 11.57 19.78 -17.45
CA MET A 221 11.29 20.86 -16.48
C MET A 221 10.16 21.79 -16.90
N ASP A 222 9.74 21.75 -18.17
CA ASP A 222 8.60 22.52 -18.67
C ASP A 222 7.25 21.85 -18.35
N LEU A 223 7.26 20.62 -17.85
CA LEU A 223 6.06 19.88 -17.46
C LEU A 223 5.85 19.96 -15.94
N GLU A 224 4.59 20.04 -15.53
CA GLU A 224 4.23 20.00 -14.11
C GLU A 224 4.33 18.57 -13.57
N GLY A 225 4.77 18.45 -12.32
CA GLY A 225 4.68 17.17 -11.60
C GLY A 225 3.25 16.84 -11.23
N SER A 226 2.99 15.57 -10.93
CA SER A 226 1.65 15.05 -10.70
C SER A 226 1.59 14.10 -9.52
N VAL A 227 0.36 13.80 -9.10
CA VAL A 227 0.07 12.79 -8.07
C VAL A 227 -0.61 11.62 -8.76
N ILE A 228 0.17 10.57 -9.05
CA ILE A 228 -0.30 9.37 -9.76
C ILE A 228 -0.01 8.07 -8.99
N ASP A 229 0.80 8.14 -7.94
CA ASP A 229 1.04 7.04 -7.04
C ASP A 229 0.13 7.19 -5.83
N LEU A 230 -0.81 6.26 -5.67
CA LEU A 230 -1.88 6.36 -4.67
C LEU A 230 -1.83 5.17 -3.72
N MET A 231 -2.39 5.40 -2.54
CA MET A 231 -2.56 4.40 -1.50
C MET A 231 -4.00 4.48 -1.00
N PHE A 232 -4.62 3.32 -0.85
CA PHE A 232 -5.97 3.14 -0.34
C PHE A 232 -5.90 2.17 0.84
N THR A 233 -6.58 2.51 1.92
CA THR A 233 -6.59 1.70 3.15
C THR A 233 -7.99 1.58 3.69
N GLN A 234 -8.24 0.58 4.53
CA GLN A 234 -9.52 0.51 5.26
C GLN A 234 -9.74 1.79 6.07
N ALA A 235 -10.96 2.31 6.01
CA ALA A 235 -11.37 3.40 6.89
C ALA A 235 -11.12 3.01 8.35
N PRO A 236 -10.61 3.93 9.20
CA PRO A 236 -10.47 3.64 10.61
C PRO A 236 -11.84 3.27 11.18
N LYS A 237 -11.98 2.03 11.65
CA LYS A 237 -13.14 1.63 12.44
C LYS A 237 -13.14 2.51 13.69
N TYR A 238 -13.97 3.55 13.71
CA TYR A 238 -14.28 4.25 14.96
C TYR A 238 -14.71 3.17 15.95
N ARG A 239 -13.90 2.93 16.99
CA ARG A 239 -14.38 2.18 18.16
C ARG A 239 -15.50 3.01 18.73
N SER A 240 -16.74 2.62 18.45
CA SER A 240 -17.91 3.02 19.21
C SER A 240 -17.85 2.34 20.58
N GLU A 241 -16.85 2.69 21.39
CA GLU A 241 -16.99 2.60 22.83
C GLU A 241 -17.67 3.92 23.26
N PRO A 242 -18.95 3.90 23.64
CA PRO A 242 -19.54 5.08 24.27
C PRO A 242 -18.70 5.42 25.51
N PRO A 243 -18.46 6.70 25.82
CA PRO A 243 -17.74 7.07 27.02
C PRO A 243 -18.45 6.42 28.21
N GLN A 244 -17.73 5.56 28.94
CA GLN A 244 -18.23 5.07 30.22
C GLN A 244 -18.35 6.29 31.12
N VAL A 245 -19.58 6.78 31.25
CA VAL A 245 -19.97 7.72 32.30
C VAL A 245 -19.66 7.00 33.59
N GLY A 246 -18.57 7.43 34.25
CA GLY A 246 -18.21 6.95 35.56
C GLY A 246 -19.41 7.08 36.49
N SER A 247 -19.85 5.95 37.03
CA SER A 247 -20.80 5.90 38.12
C SER A 247 -20.23 6.71 39.28
N ILE A 248 -20.71 7.93 39.47
CA ILE A 248 -20.51 8.65 40.71
C ILE A 248 -21.35 7.91 41.75
N THR A 249 -20.68 7.22 42.67
CA THR A 249 -21.31 6.70 43.88
C THR A 249 -21.73 7.88 44.75
N GLU A 250 -23.04 8.12 44.85
CA GLU A 250 -23.62 9.05 45.80
C GLU A 250 -23.30 8.61 47.24
N GLY A 251 -22.48 9.41 47.93
CA GLY A 251 -22.28 9.36 49.36
C GLY A 251 -23.16 10.40 50.07
N THR A 252 -24.19 9.90 50.75
CA THR A 252 -24.79 10.37 52.02
C THR A 252 -24.76 11.88 52.39
N ILE A 253 -25.91 12.54 52.17
CA ILE A 253 -26.73 13.45 53.02
C ILE A 253 -26.03 14.31 54.11
N GLY A 254 -26.29 15.63 54.06
CA GLY A 254 -26.31 16.53 55.23
C GLY A 254 -26.78 17.97 54.87
N PRO A 255 -27.86 18.51 55.45
CA PRO A 255 -28.60 19.66 54.90
C PRO A 255 -28.22 21.00 55.55
N TYR A 256 -28.20 22.11 54.80
CA TYR A 256 -28.60 23.42 55.33
C TYR A 256 -29.06 24.37 54.21
N SER A 257 -30.14 25.05 54.55
CA SER A 257 -31.03 25.93 53.80
C SER A 257 -30.41 27.28 53.45
N ASN A 258 -30.73 27.84 52.27
CA ASN A 258 -31.59 29.02 52.11
C ASN A 258 -31.49 29.58 50.68
N GLY A 259 -32.65 29.97 50.16
CA GLY A 259 -32.86 30.31 48.75
C GLY A 259 -32.32 31.67 48.32
N VAL A 260 -32.53 31.95 47.03
CA VAL A 260 -33.14 33.15 46.43
C VAL A 260 -33.08 32.97 44.90
N ILE A 261 -34.25 33.01 44.25
CA ILE A 261 -34.43 33.18 42.79
C ILE A 261 -34.68 34.67 42.55
N PRO A 262 -34.02 35.30 41.55
CA PRO A 262 -34.77 35.88 40.41
C PRO A 262 -34.05 35.61 39.06
N SER A 263 -34.71 35.04 38.04
CA SER A 263 -35.52 35.69 36.98
C SER A 263 -34.77 36.62 36.01
N HIS A 264 -34.75 36.19 34.74
CA HIS A 264 -34.80 36.94 33.47
C HIS A 264 -33.82 38.10 33.14
N CYS A 265 -33.13 37.94 32.01
CA CYS A 265 -33.07 38.83 30.82
C CYS A 265 -32.13 38.14 29.79
N GLY A 266 -32.37 38.01 28.49
CA GLY A 266 -33.26 38.74 27.61
C GLY A 266 -32.49 39.79 26.79
N LEU A 267 -31.71 39.35 25.81
CA LEU A 267 -31.59 39.84 24.41
C LEU A 267 -30.52 39.04 23.67
#